data_AF-A0A1G2RJL2-F1
#
_entry.id   AF-A0A1G2RJL2-F1
#
_cell.length_a   1.000
_cell.length_b   1.000
_cell.length_c   1.000
_cell.angle_alpha   90.00
_cell.angle_beta   90.00
_cell.angle_gamma   90.00
#
_symmetry.space_group_name_H-M   'P 1'
#
loop_
_entity.id
_entity.type
_entity.pdbx_description
1 polymer ?
#
loop_
_entity_poly.entity_id
_entity_poly.type
_entity_poly.pdbx_seq_one_letter_code
_entity_poly.pdbx_strand_id
1 'polypeptide(L)'
;MGRRLLISPKQLRKLYWESKHTTFEIAHFFNCTAGTIVNRMKEYGIPRRVSGPKRAGIKKDTLSYLYLTRGLSAEKVGRIYHCDQTVILRTLKKYGISIRHPKKRVLLSKQMLALLYSESNLSIYKIGTRYHCDPKTVYKYLKLYGIPTRPRKVVLISKTQLSLLYKEKRYPLSKIAQLYDCQPATILRKMEHYGISRRTISETSTKHKKKDFTGSREEKAYLIGFRLGDLGVRKEWNLIHIGCGTTKTVQLDLIRRLFNDYGPGWITKKDAEGRFHINFALNRSFKFLLPKHYKIPQWIKKGRKLFLQFLAGYTDAEGNIGIYSKRARFRIRSYDYGILQDIHREFHRQGIASIFSLEAKPGVDKRGVRHNGTFWGVSVNTREDLYKLLNALGPFLRHEKRRNDLNAALQNVTLRLR
;
A
#
# COMPACT_ATOMS: atom_id res chain seq x y z
N MET A 1 10.52 -39.24 15.12
CA MET A 1 11.62 -40.09 15.60
C MET A 1 12.50 -39.25 16.53
N GLY A 2 12.45 -39.48 17.84
CA GLY A 2 13.26 -38.71 18.80
C GLY A 2 14.68 -39.28 18.87
N ARG A 3 15.70 -38.42 18.75
CA ARG A 3 17.11 -38.80 18.97
C ARG A 3 17.23 -39.47 20.35
N ARG A 4 17.66 -40.73 20.39
CA ARG A 4 18.01 -41.42 21.64
C ARG A 4 19.22 -40.70 22.23
N LEU A 5 19.03 -40.10 23.39
CA LEU A 5 20.13 -39.50 24.15
C LEU A 5 21.17 -40.58 24.47
N LEU A 6 22.39 -40.41 23.99
CA LEU A 6 23.55 -41.26 24.28
C LEU A 6 24.29 -40.69 25.50
N ILE A 7 23.86 -41.11 26.69
CA ILE A 7 24.55 -40.82 27.95
C ILE A 7 24.73 -42.13 28.71
N SER A 8 25.95 -42.40 29.16
CA SER A 8 26.24 -43.64 29.90
C SER A 8 25.72 -43.57 31.34
N PRO A 9 25.41 -44.72 31.99
CA PRO A 9 24.98 -44.73 33.39
C PRO A 9 25.99 -44.09 34.35
N LYS A 10 27.30 -44.33 34.13
CA LYS A 10 28.38 -43.73 34.93
C LYS A 10 28.42 -42.21 34.76
N GLN A 11 28.33 -41.72 33.53
CA GLN A 11 28.36 -40.28 33.24
C GLN A 11 27.12 -39.56 33.79
N LEU A 12 25.94 -40.15 33.66
CA LEU A 12 24.71 -39.59 34.23
C LEU A 12 24.74 -39.59 35.77
N ARG A 13 25.27 -40.65 36.39
CA ARG A 13 25.45 -40.71 37.84
C ARG A 13 26.46 -39.67 38.33
N LYS A 14 27.59 -39.49 37.65
CA LYS A 14 28.60 -38.47 37.98
C LYS A 14 28.02 -37.06 37.89
N LEU A 15 27.43 -36.70 36.75
CA LEU A 15 26.83 -35.38 36.55
C LEU A 15 25.73 -35.09 37.57
N TYR A 16 24.89 -36.08 37.87
CA TYR A 16 23.80 -35.93 38.82
C TYR A 16 24.31 -35.92 40.27
N TRP A 17 24.92 -36.99 40.77
CA TRP A 17 25.24 -37.17 42.19
C TRP A 17 26.56 -36.53 42.65
N GLU A 18 27.61 -36.59 41.83
CA GLU A 18 28.94 -36.05 42.17
C GLU A 18 29.00 -34.55 41.86
N SER A 19 28.70 -34.17 40.62
CA SER A 19 28.73 -32.77 40.15
C SER A 19 27.47 -31.96 40.50
N LYS A 20 26.51 -32.56 41.20
CA LYS A 20 25.27 -31.93 41.73
C LYS A 20 24.36 -31.23 40.71
N HIS A 21 24.54 -31.43 39.40
CA HIS A 21 23.66 -30.83 38.39
C HIS A 21 22.21 -31.31 38.51
N THR A 22 21.28 -30.41 38.22
CA THR A 22 19.84 -30.71 38.13
C THR A 22 19.53 -31.43 36.82
N THR A 23 18.38 -32.11 36.76
CA THR A 23 17.94 -32.76 35.51
C THR A 23 17.70 -31.76 34.37
N PHE A 24 17.51 -30.47 34.68
CA PHE A 24 17.35 -29.41 33.68
C PHE A 24 18.70 -28.95 33.12
N GLU A 25 19.71 -28.77 33.97
CA GLU A 25 21.07 -28.42 33.54
C GLU A 25 21.69 -29.56 32.71
N ILE A 26 21.52 -30.81 33.16
CA ILE A 26 21.95 -31.97 32.38
C ILE A 26 21.22 -32.00 31.04
N ALA A 27 19.91 -31.74 31.02
CA ALA A 27 19.16 -31.68 29.78
C ALA A 27 19.65 -30.58 28.83
N HIS A 28 20.11 -29.45 29.37
CA HIS A 28 20.72 -28.37 28.60
C HIS A 28 22.04 -28.81 27.96
N PHE A 29 22.93 -29.45 28.72
CA PHE A 29 24.22 -29.95 28.21
C PHE A 29 24.06 -30.92 27.02
N PHE A 30 22.99 -31.71 27.03
CA PHE A 30 22.73 -32.69 25.99
C PHE A 30 21.64 -32.28 24.98
N ASN A 31 21.23 -31.00 25.01
CA ASN A 31 20.19 -30.44 24.15
C ASN A 31 18.92 -31.33 24.05
N CYS A 32 18.44 -31.79 25.20
CA CYS A 32 17.25 -32.62 25.31
C CYS A 32 16.29 -32.07 26.36
N THR A 33 15.19 -32.78 26.61
CA THR A 33 14.25 -32.38 27.67
C THR A 33 14.65 -32.96 29.02
N ALA A 34 14.32 -32.29 30.12
CA ALA A 34 14.52 -32.84 31.47
C ALA A 34 13.77 -34.18 31.67
N GLY A 35 12.66 -34.38 30.95
CA GLY A 35 11.94 -35.66 30.92
C GLY A 35 12.75 -36.79 30.31
N THR A 36 13.55 -36.50 29.28
CA THR A 36 14.48 -37.48 28.67
C THR A 36 15.53 -37.94 29.67
N ILE A 37 16.14 -37.01 30.42
CA ILE A 37 17.11 -37.34 31.48
C ILE A 37 16.46 -38.18 32.58
N VAL A 38 15.27 -37.79 33.02
CA VAL A 38 14.49 -38.52 34.02
C VAL A 38 14.22 -39.96 33.59
N ASN A 39 13.86 -40.18 32.32
CA ASN A 39 13.59 -41.52 31.80
C ASN A 39 14.87 -42.36 31.78
N ARG A 40 16.02 -41.78 31.38
CA ARG A 40 17.32 -42.45 31.46
C ARG A 40 17.74 -42.79 32.88
N MET A 41 17.49 -41.89 33.85
CA MET A 41 17.75 -42.18 35.25
C MET A 41 16.92 -43.37 35.77
N LYS A 42 15.65 -43.48 35.35
CA LYS A 42 14.80 -44.63 35.69
C LYS A 42 15.32 -45.92 35.06
N GLU A 43 15.66 -45.87 33.77
CA GLU A 43 16.21 -47.01 33.02
C GLU A 43 17.52 -47.53 33.65
N TYR A 44 18.37 -46.63 34.15
CA TYR A 44 19.66 -46.98 34.77
C TYR A 44 19.60 -47.18 36.29
N GLY A 45 18.40 -47.18 36.89
CA GLY A 45 18.24 -47.36 38.34
C GLY A 45 18.93 -46.29 39.21
N ILE A 46 19.13 -45.07 38.69
CA ILE A 46 19.77 -43.98 39.43
C ILE A 46 18.70 -43.35 40.34
N PRO A 47 18.80 -43.49 41.68
CA PRO A 47 17.82 -42.90 42.58
C PRO A 47 17.88 -41.38 42.47
N ARG A 48 16.70 -40.76 42.52
CA ARG A 48 16.61 -39.30 42.58
C ARG A 48 17.13 -38.83 43.93
N ARG A 49 17.84 -37.70 43.95
CA ARG A 49 18.11 -37.00 45.21
C ARG A 49 16.77 -36.73 45.88
N VAL A 50 16.69 -36.94 47.20
CA VAL A 50 15.51 -36.53 47.99
C VAL A 50 15.26 -35.07 47.67
N SER A 51 14.15 -34.81 46.98
CA SER A 51 13.74 -33.46 46.68
C SER A 51 13.29 -32.88 48.01
N GLY A 52 14.14 -32.07 48.64
CA GLY A 52 13.71 -31.25 49.77
C GLY A 52 12.45 -30.49 49.36
N PRO A 53 11.52 -30.22 50.29
CA PRO A 53 10.35 -29.44 49.96
C PRO A 53 10.85 -28.09 49.43
N LYS A 54 10.50 -27.71 48.20
CA LYS A 54 10.64 -26.32 47.74
C LYS A 54 9.65 -25.48 48.54
N ARG A 55 9.95 -25.26 49.81
CA ARG A 55 9.26 -24.31 50.66
C ARG A 55 9.71 -22.96 50.12
N ALA A 56 8.77 -22.13 49.71
CA ALA A 56 9.10 -20.75 49.38
C ALA A 56 9.64 -19.97 50.60
N GLY A 57 9.71 -20.59 51.79
CA GLY A 57 10.22 -19.98 53.02
C GLY A 57 9.43 -18.77 53.49
N ILE A 58 8.29 -18.48 52.83
CA ILE A 58 7.55 -17.25 53.04
C ILE A 58 6.76 -17.38 54.33
N LYS A 59 7.03 -16.48 55.30
CA LYS A 59 6.21 -16.35 56.51
C LYS A 59 4.78 -15.95 56.13
N LYS A 60 3.80 -16.39 56.93
CA LYS A 60 2.37 -16.13 56.69
C LYS A 60 2.08 -14.63 56.52
N ASP A 61 2.64 -13.79 57.38
CA ASP A 61 2.38 -12.34 57.38
C ASP A 61 2.96 -11.66 56.14
N THR A 62 4.17 -12.05 55.74
CA THR A 62 4.81 -11.54 54.52
C THR A 62 4.03 -11.96 53.28
N LEU A 63 3.55 -13.20 53.22
CA LEU A 63 2.73 -13.66 52.10
C LEU A 63 1.38 -12.95 52.06
N SER A 64 0.76 -12.74 53.22
CA SER A 64 -0.50 -12.01 53.36
C SER A 64 -0.34 -10.55 52.90
N TYR A 65 0.68 -9.85 53.38
CA TYR A 65 0.99 -8.47 52.98
C TYR A 65 1.24 -8.35 51.48
N LEU A 66 2.08 -9.21 50.89
CA LEU A 66 2.38 -9.13 49.47
C LEU A 66 1.17 -9.47 48.58
N TYR A 67 0.35 -10.44 48.99
CA TYR A 67 -0.75 -10.94 48.16
C TYR A 67 -2.06 -10.16 48.35
N LEU A 68 -2.44 -9.82 49.59
CA LEU A 68 -3.67 -9.10 49.92
C LEU A 68 -3.46 -7.59 49.95
N THR A 69 -2.48 -7.10 50.71
CA THR A 69 -2.26 -5.65 50.90
C THR A 69 -1.62 -4.99 49.68
N ARG A 70 -0.52 -5.55 49.17
CA ARG A 70 0.17 -5.04 47.95
C ARG A 70 -0.45 -5.53 46.65
N GLY A 71 -1.43 -6.43 46.71
CA GLY A 71 -2.17 -6.92 45.55
C GLY A 71 -1.36 -7.71 44.53
N LEU A 72 -0.15 -8.20 44.83
CA LEU A 72 0.70 -8.92 43.87
C LEU A 72 0.12 -10.29 43.51
N SER A 73 0.12 -10.63 42.20
CA SER A 73 -0.35 -11.94 41.75
C SER A 73 0.55 -13.06 42.28
N ALA A 74 0.01 -14.28 42.42
CA ALA A 74 0.78 -15.44 42.87
C ALA A 74 1.99 -15.74 41.96
N GLU A 75 1.93 -15.35 40.68
CA GLU A 75 3.06 -15.42 39.76
C GLU A 75 4.14 -14.39 40.09
N LYS A 76 3.77 -13.13 40.33
CA LYS A 76 4.71 -12.08 40.73
C LYS A 76 5.38 -12.40 42.07
N VAL A 77 4.61 -12.89 43.04
CA VAL A 77 5.15 -13.38 44.32
C VAL A 77 6.08 -14.58 44.07
N GLY A 78 5.72 -15.48 43.16
CA GLY A 78 6.58 -16.59 42.76
C GLY A 78 7.94 -16.12 42.20
N ARG A 79 7.94 -15.08 41.35
CA ARG A 79 9.18 -14.49 40.83
C ARG A 79 10.05 -13.88 41.93
N ILE A 80 9.47 -13.17 42.90
CA ILE A 80 10.20 -12.58 44.04
C ILE A 80 10.88 -13.67 44.89
N TYR A 81 10.20 -14.80 45.08
CA TYR A 81 10.69 -15.91 45.89
C TYR A 81 11.29 -17.05 45.06
N HIS A 82 11.63 -16.78 43.80
CA HIS A 82 12.23 -17.74 42.86
C HIS A 82 11.53 -19.12 42.84
N CYS A 83 10.21 -19.13 42.91
CA CYS A 83 9.39 -20.33 42.89
C CYS A 83 8.22 -20.22 41.91
N ASP A 84 7.72 -21.38 41.46
CA ASP A 84 6.60 -21.42 40.54
C ASP A 84 5.31 -20.93 41.22
N GLN A 85 4.42 -20.30 40.44
CA GLN A 85 3.13 -19.81 40.93
C GLN A 85 2.33 -20.88 41.68
N THR A 86 2.43 -22.15 41.28
CA THR A 86 1.75 -23.26 41.95
C THR A 86 2.24 -23.49 43.38
N VAL A 87 3.50 -23.18 43.69
CA VAL A 87 4.06 -23.23 45.04
C VAL A 87 3.41 -22.14 45.91
N ILE A 88 3.32 -20.91 45.39
CA ILE A 88 2.66 -19.80 46.10
C ILE A 88 1.18 -20.12 46.36
N LEU A 89 0.45 -20.63 45.36
CA LEU A 89 -0.95 -21.01 45.52
C LEU A 89 -1.16 -22.13 46.56
N ARG A 90 -0.23 -23.09 46.65
CA ARG A 90 -0.25 -24.13 47.70
C ARG A 90 0.04 -23.53 49.08
N THR A 91 1.00 -22.62 49.19
CA THR A 91 1.35 -21.95 50.44
C THR A 91 0.22 -21.04 50.94
N LEU A 92 -0.46 -20.31 50.05
CA LEU A 92 -1.67 -19.54 50.37
C LEU A 92 -2.75 -20.44 50.99
N LYS A 93 -3.04 -21.59 50.34
CA LYS A 93 -3.98 -22.59 50.88
C LYS A 93 -3.54 -23.14 52.24
N LYS A 94 -2.26 -23.50 52.39
CA LYS A 94 -1.69 -24.02 53.64
C LYS A 94 -1.88 -23.05 54.80
N TYR A 95 -1.72 -21.74 54.57
CA TYR A 95 -1.88 -20.72 55.60
C TYR A 95 -3.32 -20.21 55.77
N GLY A 96 -4.28 -20.78 55.04
CA GLY A 96 -5.68 -20.35 55.10
C GLY A 96 -5.93 -18.98 54.47
N ILE A 97 -5.04 -18.49 53.59
CA ILE A 97 -5.20 -17.21 52.91
C ILE A 97 -6.08 -17.42 51.67
N SER A 98 -7.20 -16.70 51.60
CA SER A 98 -8.15 -16.78 50.49
C SER A 98 -7.52 -16.41 49.14
N ILE A 99 -7.69 -17.28 48.15
CA ILE A 99 -7.25 -17.00 46.77
C ILE A 99 -8.25 -16.04 46.13
N ARG A 100 -7.77 -14.89 45.62
CA ARG A 100 -8.61 -13.81 45.07
C ARG A 100 -9.53 -14.24 43.91
N HIS A 101 -9.07 -15.19 43.08
CA HIS A 101 -9.83 -15.71 41.95
C HIS A 101 -9.77 -17.25 41.94
N PRO A 102 -10.61 -17.93 42.74
CA PRO A 102 -10.69 -19.37 42.69
C PRO A 102 -11.24 -19.81 41.33
N LYS A 103 -10.67 -20.88 40.74
CA LYS A 103 -11.22 -21.47 39.51
C LYS A 103 -12.61 -22.04 39.81
N LYS A 104 -13.68 -21.34 39.44
CA LYS A 104 -15.04 -21.83 39.52
C LYS A 104 -15.17 -23.07 38.63
N ARG A 105 -15.56 -24.21 39.21
CA ARG A 105 -15.87 -25.41 38.43
C ARG A 105 -17.23 -25.21 37.79
N VAL A 106 -17.27 -25.31 36.47
CA VAL A 106 -18.51 -25.21 35.70
C VAL A 106 -19.08 -26.62 35.65
N LEU A 107 -20.26 -26.82 36.24
CA LEU A 107 -20.95 -28.11 36.25
C LEU A 107 -21.86 -28.18 35.01
N LEU A 108 -21.37 -28.79 33.94
CA LEU A 108 -22.22 -29.22 32.82
C LEU A 108 -22.39 -30.73 32.90
N SER A 109 -23.61 -31.19 33.18
CA SER A 109 -23.93 -32.62 33.11
C SER A 109 -23.92 -33.10 31.66
N LYS A 110 -23.67 -34.40 31.45
CA LYS A 110 -23.70 -35.02 30.12
C LYS A 110 -25.04 -34.81 29.41
N GLN A 111 -26.15 -35.04 30.13
CA GLN A 111 -27.51 -34.87 29.61
C GLN A 111 -27.78 -33.43 29.18
N MET A 112 -27.46 -32.45 30.05
CA MET A 112 -27.64 -31.03 29.74
C MET A 112 -26.79 -30.60 28.54
N LEU A 113 -25.54 -31.04 28.46
CA LEU A 113 -24.67 -30.69 27.34
C LEU A 113 -25.13 -31.32 26.03
N ALA A 114 -25.65 -32.56 26.06
CA ALA A 114 -26.24 -33.22 24.90
C ALA A 114 -27.50 -32.50 24.41
N LEU A 115 -28.42 -32.15 25.32
CA LEU A 115 -29.62 -31.36 25.02
C LEU A 115 -29.26 -30.02 24.37
N LEU A 116 -28.34 -29.26 24.97
CA LEU A 116 -27.98 -27.93 24.46
C LEU A 116 -27.24 -27.98 23.12
N TYR A 117 -26.32 -28.93 22.94
CA TYR A 117 -25.45 -28.99 21.76
C TYR A 117 -26.09 -29.74 20.58
N SER A 118 -26.80 -30.84 20.84
CA SER A 118 -27.38 -31.71 19.81
C SER A 118 -28.82 -31.32 19.49
N GLU A 119 -29.68 -31.20 20.50
CA GLU A 119 -31.13 -31.00 20.29
C GLU A 119 -31.47 -29.51 20.09
N SER A 120 -30.96 -28.64 20.95
CA SER A 120 -31.17 -27.18 20.86
C SER A 120 -30.22 -26.49 19.85
N ASN A 121 -29.37 -27.27 19.17
CA ASN A 121 -28.43 -26.82 18.13
C ASN A 121 -27.51 -25.63 18.52
N LEU A 122 -27.27 -25.38 19.82
CA LEU A 122 -26.42 -24.27 20.26
C LEU A 122 -24.94 -24.52 19.94
N SER A 123 -24.22 -23.45 19.59
CA SER A 123 -22.77 -23.53 19.39
C SER A 123 -22.04 -23.58 20.73
N ILE A 124 -20.81 -24.14 20.74
CA ILE A 124 -19.96 -24.16 21.95
C ILE A 124 -19.70 -22.74 22.52
N TYR A 125 -19.77 -21.71 21.68
CA TYR A 125 -19.64 -20.31 22.08
C TYR A 125 -20.89 -19.84 22.82
N LYS A 126 -22.08 -20.09 22.29
CA LYS A 126 -23.35 -19.75 22.96
C LYS A 126 -23.49 -20.48 24.30
N ILE A 127 -23.10 -21.75 24.35
CA ILE A 127 -23.08 -22.54 25.59
C ILE A 127 -22.04 -21.95 26.56
N GLY A 128 -20.85 -21.62 26.09
CA GLY A 128 -19.81 -20.96 26.89
C GLY A 128 -20.30 -19.68 27.55
N THR A 129 -20.92 -18.79 26.77
CA THR A 129 -21.52 -17.54 27.28
C THR A 129 -22.60 -17.83 28.32
N ARG A 130 -23.54 -18.75 28.04
CA ARG A 130 -24.66 -19.09 28.93
C ARG A 130 -24.19 -19.64 30.29
N TYR A 131 -23.08 -20.37 30.31
CA TYR A 131 -22.52 -20.97 31.52
C TYR A 131 -21.28 -20.22 32.06
N HIS A 132 -21.03 -19.01 31.57
CA HIS A 132 -19.90 -18.16 31.95
C HIS A 132 -18.56 -18.90 31.94
N CYS A 133 -18.32 -19.68 30.90
CA CYS A 133 -17.13 -20.50 30.74
C CYS A 133 -16.49 -20.34 29.36
N ASP A 134 -15.17 -20.59 29.28
CA ASP A 134 -14.46 -20.56 28.01
C ASP A 134 -15.02 -21.66 27.07
N PRO A 135 -15.29 -21.38 25.78
CA PRO A 135 -15.79 -22.37 24.82
C PRO A 135 -14.93 -23.64 24.72
N LYS A 136 -13.61 -23.55 24.99
CA LYS A 136 -12.71 -24.71 25.07
C LYS A 136 -13.07 -25.63 26.24
N THR A 137 -13.62 -25.09 27.32
CA THR A 137 -14.16 -25.88 28.44
C THR A 137 -15.33 -26.72 27.98
N VAL A 138 -16.29 -26.12 27.25
CA VAL A 138 -17.42 -26.84 26.65
C VAL A 138 -16.92 -27.92 25.68
N TYR A 139 -15.97 -27.59 24.81
CA TYR A 139 -15.35 -28.57 23.90
C TYR A 139 -14.69 -29.74 24.64
N LYS A 140 -14.00 -29.47 25.76
CA LYS A 140 -13.40 -30.49 26.61
C LYS A 140 -14.48 -31.42 27.19
N TYR A 141 -15.61 -30.88 27.65
CA TYR A 141 -16.72 -31.69 28.14
C TYR A 141 -17.39 -32.52 27.04
N LEU A 142 -17.54 -31.98 25.82
CA LEU A 142 -18.02 -32.75 24.67
C LEU A 142 -17.12 -33.96 24.40
N LYS A 143 -15.79 -33.77 24.43
CA LYS A 143 -14.82 -34.86 24.29
C LYS A 143 -14.86 -35.85 25.45
N LEU A 144 -14.92 -35.36 26.68
CA LEU A 144 -14.97 -36.18 27.89
C LEU A 144 -16.21 -37.11 27.90
N TYR A 145 -17.35 -36.59 27.46
CA TYR A 145 -18.62 -37.34 27.44
C TYR A 145 -18.88 -38.12 26.15
N GLY A 146 -17.94 -38.09 25.20
CA GLY A 146 -18.08 -38.79 23.91
C GLY A 146 -19.18 -38.21 23.00
N ILE A 147 -19.58 -36.95 23.20
CA ILE A 147 -20.60 -36.31 22.37
C ILE A 147 -19.97 -35.94 21.02
N PRO A 148 -20.51 -36.43 19.88
CA PRO A 148 -19.92 -36.20 18.57
C PRO A 148 -19.95 -34.71 18.21
N THR A 149 -18.78 -34.17 17.87
CA THR A 149 -18.65 -32.76 17.46
C THR A 149 -18.98 -32.61 15.98
N ARG A 150 -19.69 -31.53 15.62
CA ARG A 150 -20.06 -31.24 14.23
C ARG A 150 -18.82 -31.16 13.31
N PRO A 151 -18.87 -31.75 12.11
CA PRO A 151 -17.76 -31.71 11.17
C PRO A 151 -17.50 -30.27 10.69
N ARG A 152 -16.25 -30.00 10.30
CA ARG A 152 -15.90 -28.71 9.68
C ARG A 152 -16.50 -28.67 8.28
N LYS A 153 -17.24 -27.61 7.94
CA LYS A 153 -17.69 -27.36 6.57
C LYS A 153 -16.47 -27.25 5.64
N VAL A 154 -16.40 -28.11 4.63
CA VAL A 154 -15.36 -28.09 3.61
C VAL A 154 -15.88 -27.34 2.40
N VAL A 155 -15.21 -26.25 2.03
CA VAL A 155 -15.53 -25.48 0.82
C VAL A 155 -14.72 -26.04 -0.35
N LEU A 156 -15.42 -26.63 -1.32
CA LEU A 156 -14.84 -27.16 -2.56
C LEU A 156 -14.80 -26.07 -3.63
N ILE A 157 -13.62 -25.47 -3.78
CA ILE A 157 -13.33 -24.50 -4.83
C ILE A 157 -11.94 -24.80 -5.40
N SER A 158 -11.85 -24.97 -6.71
CA SER A 158 -10.56 -25.24 -7.38
C SER A 158 -9.71 -23.97 -7.46
N LYS A 159 -8.39 -24.14 -7.64
CA LYS A 159 -7.46 -23.02 -7.83
C LYS A 159 -7.82 -22.19 -9.06
N THR A 160 -8.19 -22.85 -10.16
CA THR A 160 -8.59 -22.21 -11.42
C THR A 160 -9.83 -21.35 -11.23
N GLN A 161 -10.88 -21.91 -10.61
CA GLN A 161 -12.13 -21.19 -10.37
C GLN A 161 -11.94 -20.01 -9.42
N LEU A 162 -11.20 -20.19 -8.32
CA LEU A 162 -10.91 -19.09 -7.40
C LEU A 162 -10.09 -17.98 -8.07
N SER A 163 -9.13 -18.35 -8.92
CA SER A 163 -8.34 -17.39 -9.70
C SER A 163 -9.21 -16.61 -10.69
N LEU A 164 -10.08 -17.28 -11.44
CA LEU A 164 -11.04 -16.66 -12.36
C LEU A 164 -11.94 -15.65 -11.63
N LEU A 165 -12.58 -16.06 -10.53
CA LEU A 165 -13.48 -15.20 -9.76
C LEU A 165 -12.76 -13.99 -9.15
N TYR A 166 -11.55 -14.20 -8.63
CA TYR A 166 -10.82 -13.16 -7.90
C TYR A 166 -9.98 -12.23 -8.79
N LYS A 167 -9.25 -12.75 -9.77
CA LYS A 167 -8.33 -11.98 -10.62
C LYS A 167 -9.05 -11.40 -11.83
N GLU A 168 -9.76 -12.23 -12.58
CA GLU A 168 -10.39 -11.83 -13.85
C GLU A 168 -11.73 -11.13 -13.61
N LYS A 169 -12.65 -11.78 -12.88
CA LYS A 169 -13.96 -11.22 -12.55
C LYS A 169 -13.95 -10.20 -11.40
N ARG A 170 -12.81 -10.06 -10.71
CA ARG A 170 -12.55 -9.02 -9.68
C ARG A 170 -13.51 -9.03 -8.49
N TYR A 171 -14.20 -10.14 -8.21
CA TYR A 171 -15.17 -10.21 -7.11
C TYR A 171 -14.51 -10.04 -5.74
N PRO A 172 -15.07 -9.22 -4.83
CA PRO A 172 -14.55 -9.11 -3.47
C PRO A 172 -14.68 -10.46 -2.74
N LEU A 173 -13.85 -10.68 -1.73
CA LEU A 173 -13.87 -11.95 -0.97
C LEU A 173 -15.24 -12.23 -0.36
N SER A 174 -15.97 -11.19 0.05
CA SER A 174 -17.35 -11.30 0.54
C SER A 174 -18.30 -11.89 -0.49
N LYS A 175 -18.26 -11.41 -1.74
CA LYS A 175 -19.09 -11.92 -2.83
C LYS A 175 -18.74 -13.37 -3.18
N ILE A 176 -17.44 -13.70 -3.24
CA ILE A 176 -17.02 -15.09 -3.45
C ILE A 176 -17.51 -15.96 -2.29
N ALA A 177 -17.39 -15.48 -1.05
CA ALA A 177 -17.82 -16.23 0.11
C ALA A 177 -19.33 -16.51 0.12
N GLN A 178 -20.15 -15.54 -0.32
CA GLN A 178 -21.58 -15.71 -0.52
C GLN A 178 -21.89 -16.79 -1.58
N LEU A 179 -21.18 -16.80 -2.72
CA LEU A 179 -21.36 -17.81 -3.77
C LEU A 179 -21.09 -19.24 -3.30
N TYR A 180 -20.19 -19.40 -2.33
CA TYR A 180 -19.80 -20.70 -1.77
C TYR A 180 -20.37 -20.94 -0.36
N ASP A 181 -21.36 -20.14 0.04
CA ASP A 181 -22.03 -20.20 1.35
C ASP A 181 -21.02 -20.37 2.51
N CYS A 182 -20.03 -19.49 2.57
CA CYS A 182 -18.99 -19.55 3.58
C CYS A 182 -18.58 -18.17 4.06
N GLN A 183 -17.72 -18.13 5.07
CA GLN A 183 -17.16 -16.89 5.58
C GLN A 183 -15.99 -16.40 4.71
N PRO A 184 -15.79 -15.08 4.52
CA PRO A 184 -14.69 -14.54 3.71
C PRO A 184 -13.30 -15.04 4.14
N ALA A 185 -13.10 -15.26 5.44
CA ALA A 185 -11.87 -15.84 5.98
C ALA A 185 -11.59 -17.26 5.43
N THR A 186 -12.61 -18.02 5.04
CA THR A 186 -12.44 -19.34 4.44
C THR A 186 -11.91 -19.24 3.01
N ILE A 187 -12.46 -18.32 2.20
CA ILE A 187 -11.95 -18.04 0.85
C ILE A 187 -10.51 -17.53 0.93
N LEU A 188 -10.22 -16.66 1.88
CA LEU A 188 -8.89 -16.13 2.09
C LEU A 188 -7.85 -17.23 2.34
N ARG A 189 -8.14 -18.13 3.30
CA ARG A 189 -7.27 -19.27 3.61
C ARG A 189 -7.11 -20.20 2.39
N LYS A 190 -8.14 -20.36 1.56
CA LYS A 190 -8.04 -21.10 0.29
C LYS A 190 -7.13 -20.39 -0.73
N MET A 191 -7.18 -19.06 -0.81
CA MET A 191 -6.24 -18.30 -1.64
C MET A 191 -4.80 -18.49 -1.17
N GLU A 192 -4.56 -18.41 0.14
CA GLU A 192 -3.23 -18.63 0.74
C GLU A 192 -2.72 -20.05 0.44
N HIS A 193 -3.58 -21.07 0.61
CA HIS A 193 -3.26 -22.45 0.29
C HIS A 193 -2.90 -22.66 -1.20
N TYR A 194 -3.57 -21.95 -2.12
CA TYR A 194 -3.29 -22.05 -3.56
C TYR A 194 -2.20 -21.09 -4.06
N GLY A 195 -1.62 -20.26 -3.19
CA GLY A 195 -0.62 -19.25 -3.55
C GLY A 195 -1.19 -18.11 -4.42
N ILE A 196 -2.48 -17.78 -4.27
CA ILE A 196 -3.11 -16.68 -5.00
C ILE A 196 -2.84 -15.37 -4.26
N SER A 197 -1.99 -14.52 -4.85
CA SER A 197 -1.66 -13.21 -4.27
C SER A 197 -2.88 -12.32 -4.09
N ARG A 198 -2.91 -11.60 -2.96
CA ARG A 198 -3.89 -10.57 -2.68
C ARG A 198 -3.69 -9.37 -3.59
N ARG A 199 -4.79 -8.70 -3.95
CA ARG A 199 -4.78 -7.35 -4.51
C ARG A 199 -4.12 -6.39 -3.53
N THR A 200 -3.42 -5.42 -4.08
CA THR A 200 -2.95 -4.25 -3.34
C THR A 200 -4.12 -3.41 -2.85
N ILE A 201 -3.86 -2.54 -1.87
CA ILE A 201 -4.83 -1.55 -1.38
C ILE A 201 -5.33 -0.69 -2.55
N SER A 202 -4.42 -0.22 -3.42
CA SER A 202 -4.77 0.59 -4.59
C SER A 202 -5.73 -0.11 -5.55
N GLU A 203 -5.50 -1.39 -5.83
CA GLU A 203 -6.41 -2.19 -6.66
C GLU A 203 -7.76 -2.44 -5.98
N THR A 204 -7.81 -2.48 -4.65
CA THR A 204 -9.04 -2.72 -3.89
C THR A 204 -9.87 -1.43 -3.77
N SER A 205 -9.22 -0.28 -3.58
CA SER A 205 -9.87 1.04 -3.45
C SER A 205 -10.24 1.67 -4.80
N THR A 206 -9.77 1.12 -5.92
CA THR A 206 -10.08 1.66 -7.25
C THR A 206 -11.46 1.22 -7.72
N LYS A 207 -12.43 2.15 -7.72
CA LYS A 207 -13.80 1.92 -8.22
C LYS A 207 -13.86 1.70 -9.74
N HIS A 208 -13.11 2.49 -10.51
CA HIS A 208 -13.13 2.46 -11.98
C HIS A 208 -11.84 1.88 -12.54
N LYS A 209 -11.95 1.03 -13.57
CA LYS A 209 -10.79 0.45 -14.26
C LYS A 209 -9.95 1.56 -14.88
N LYS A 210 -8.66 1.57 -14.58
CA LYS A 210 -7.66 2.45 -15.22
C LYS A 210 -6.96 1.63 -16.30
N LYS A 211 -6.76 2.20 -17.49
CA LYS A 211 -6.06 1.54 -18.60
C LYS A 211 -4.63 2.03 -18.69
N ASP A 212 -3.74 1.19 -19.23
CA ASP A 212 -2.36 1.60 -19.50
C ASP A 212 -2.33 2.60 -20.65
N PHE A 213 -1.32 3.47 -20.65
CA PHE A 213 -1.02 4.34 -21.77
C PHE A 213 -0.65 3.48 -22.98
N THR A 214 -1.46 3.58 -24.03
CA THR A 214 -1.30 2.86 -25.31
C THR A 214 -0.88 3.78 -26.44
N GLY A 215 -0.68 5.07 -26.15
CA GLY A 215 -0.30 6.07 -27.14
C GLY A 215 1.10 5.84 -27.72
N SER A 216 1.32 6.42 -28.89
CA SER A 216 2.59 6.30 -29.60
C SER A 216 3.71 7.12 -28.95
N ARG A 217 4.93 6.97 -29.47
CA ARG A 217 6.08 7.75 -29.01
C ARG A 217 5.93 9.25 -29.32
N GLU A 218 5.25 9.58 -30.40
CA GLU A 218 4.82 10.93 -30.78
C GLU A 218 3.83 11.51 -29.78
N GLU A 219 2.79 10.75 -29.43
CA GLU A 219 1.81 11.19 -28.43
C GLU A 219 2.47 11.40 -27.07
N LYS A 220 3.40 10.52 -26.71
CA LYS A 220 4.23 10.69 -25.51
C LYS A 220 5.03 11.99 -25.53
N ALA A 221 5.61 12.37 -26.67
CA ALA A 221 6.35 13.62 -26.82
C ALA A 221 5.42 14.84 -26.68
N TYR A 222 4.24 14.80 -27.32
CA TYR A 222 3.21 15.83 -27.17
C TYR A 222 2.79 16.01 -25.71
N LEU A 223 2.48 14.92 -25.01
CA LEU A 223 2.05 14.97 -23.61
C LEU A 223 3.15 15.50 -22.68
N ILE A 224 4.42 15.23 -22.96
CA ILE A 224 5.54 15.82 -22.21
C ILE A 224 5.63 17.33 -22.46
N GLY A 225 5.48 17.78 -23.71
CA GLY A 225 5.41 19.22 -24.02
C GLY A 225 4.28 19.90 -23.27
N PHE A 226 3.06 19.37 -23.40
CA PHE A 226 1.87 19.92 -22.74
C PHE A 226 1.98 19.90 -21.20
N ARG A 227 2.65 18.89 -20.65
CA ARG A 227 2.92 18.76 -19.21
C ARG A 227 3.84 19.85 -18.66
N LEU A 228 4.81 20.32 -19.43
CA LEU A 228 5.76 21.32 -18.91
C LEU A 228 5.10 22.69 -18.72
N GLY A 229 4.01 22.99 -19.43
CA GLY A 229 3.22 24.20 -19.21
C GLY A 229 2.03 23.96 -18.27
N ASP A 230 0.95 23.37 -18.79
CA ASP A 230 -0.37 23.47 -18.15
C ASP A 230 -0.78 22.31 -17.24
N LEU A 231 -0.17 21.11 -17.36
CA LEU A 231 -0.54 20.00 -16.48
C LEU A 231 0.27 20.03 -15.19
N GLY A 232 -0.39 19.99 -14.05
CA GLY A 232 0.14 19.53 -12.77
C GLY A 232 0.09 18.00 -12.68
N VAL A 233 1.19 17.36 -12.29
CA VAL A 233 1.31 15.90 -12.16
C VAL A 233 2.12 15.58 -10.92
N ARG A 234 1.60 14.62 -10.16
CA ARG A 234 2.16 14.14 -8.90
C ARG A 234 1.87 12.65 -8.76
N LYS A 235 2.73 11.96 -8.03
CA LYS A 235 2.50 10.55 -7.66
C LYS A 235 1.75 10.51 -6.34
N GLU A 236 0.72 9.68 -6.25
CA GLU A 236 0.00 9.40 -5.02
C GLU A 236 -0.21 7.90 -4.91
N TRP A 237 0.41 7.27 -3.92
CA TRP A 237 0.47 5.80 -3.79
C TRP A 237 0.99 5.14 -5.08
N ASN A 238 0.13 4.35 -5.75
CA ASN A 238 0.40 3.66 -7.00
C ASN A 238 -0.23 4.37 -8.22
N LEU A 239 -0.73 5.59 -8.06
CA LEU A 239 -1.41 6.35 -9.11
C LEU A 239 -0.61 7.58 -9.51
N ILE A 240 -0.79 7.98 -10.77
CA ILE A 240 -0.28 9.22 -11.34
C ILE A 240 -1.47 10.16 -11.44
N HIS A 241 -1.50 11.15 -10.55
CA HIS A 241 -2.53 12.17 -10.58
C HIS A 241 -2.08 13.28 -11.50
N ILE A 242 -2.94 13.64 -12.43
CA ILE A 242 -2.74 14.77 -13.34
C ILE A 242 -3.91 15.74 -13.17
N GLY A 243 -3.67 17.02 -13.37
CA GLY A 243 -4.73 18.01 -13.36
C GLY A 243 -4.30 19.37 -13.90
N CYS A 244 -5.27 20.22 -14.18
CA CYS A 244 -5.07 21.58 -14.69
C CYS A 244 -6.19 22.47 -14.17
N GLY A 245 -5.82 23.65 -13.70
CA GLY A 245 -6.75 24.72 -13.35
C GLY A 245 -6.89 25.68 -14.54
N THR A 246 -8.11 25.94 -15.01
CA THR A 246 -8.34 26.80 -16.19
C THR A 246 -9.66 27.55 -16.10
N THR A 247 -9.71 28.77 -16.66
CA THR A 247 -10.95 29.54 -16.84
C THR A 247 -11.59 29.27 -18.21
N LYS A 248 -10.96 28.47 -19.07
CA LYS A 248 -11.37 28.25 -20.46
C LYS A 248 -11.89 26.82 -20.65
N THR A 249 -13.12 26.68 -21.13
CA THR A 249 -13.77 25.38 -21.38
C THR A 249 -13.04 24.54 -22.43
N VAL A 250 -12.55 25.19 -23.50
CA VAL A 250 -11.77 24.54 -24.57
C VAL A 250 -10.52 23.80 -24.06
N GLN A 251 -9.92 24.25 -22.95
CA GLN A 251 -8.81 23.56 -22.29
C GLN A 251 -9.27 22.29 -21.59
N LEU A 252 -10.46 22.31 -20.96
CA LEU A 252 -11.08 21.13 -20.34
C LEU A 252 -11.36 20.06 -21.40
N ASP A 253 -11.85 20.47 -22.58
CA ASP A 253 -12.17 19.55 -23.67
C ASP A 253 -10.92 18.94 -24.31
N LEU A 254 -9.82 19.69 -24.40
CA LEU A 254 -8.52 19.13 -24.76
C LEU A 254 -8.08 18.06 -23.75
N ILE A 255 -8.07 18.37 -22.46
CA ILE A 255 -7.60 17.44 -21.42
C ILE A 255 -8.49 16.19 -21.37
N ARG A 256 -9.81 16.34 -21.51
CA ARG A 256 -10.74 15.19 -21.63
C ARG A 256 -10.37 14.28 -22.80
N ARG A 257 -10.15 14.85 -23.99
CA ARG A 257 -9.73 14.07 -25.18
C ARG A 257 -8.40 13.35 -24.96
N LEU A 258 -7.47 13.94 -24.20
CA LEU A 258 -6.17 13.31 -23.93
C LEU A 258 -6.24 12.16 -22.93
N PHE A 259 -7.19 12.15 -21.99
CA PHE A 259 -7.13 11.25 -20.83
C PHE A 259 -8.36 10.38 -20.54
N ASN A 260 -9.54 10.67 -21.12
CA ASN A 260 -10.77 9.93 -20.84
C ASN A 260 -10.69 8.43 -21.18
N ASP A 261 -9.90 8.06 -22.20
CA ASP A 261 -9.73 6.65 -22.59
C ASP A 261 -9.00 5.81 -21.53
N TYR A 262 -8.23 6.48 -20.65
CA TYR A 262 -7.36 5.84 -19.66
C TYR A 262 -7.96 5.82 -18.25
N GLY A 263 -8.96 6.65 -17.98
CA GLY A 263 -9.69 6.66 -16.72
C GLY A 263 -10.66 7.84 -16.63
N PRO A 264 -11.59 7.81 -15.68
CA PRO A 264 -12.53 8.91 -15.50
C PRO A 264 -11.82 10.15 -14.96
N GLY A 265 -12.11 11.30 -15.58
CA GLY A 265 -11.77 12.61 -15.05
C GLY A 265 -12.91 13.19 -14.23
N TRP A 266 -12.59 14.02 -13.24
CA TRP A 266 -13.57 14.81 -12.50
C TRP A 266 -13.22 16.29 -12.57
N ILE A 267 -14.25 17.12 -12.54
CA ILE A 267 -14.14 18.59 -12.63
C ILE A 267 -14.75 19.17 -11.36
N THR A 268 -14.03 20.10 -10.73
CA THR A 268 -14.54 20.82 -9.57
C THR A 268 -15.50 21.95 -9.99
N LYS A 269 -16.25 22.48 -9.02
CA LYS A 269 -16.84 23.82 -9.17
C LYS A 269 -15.72 24.85 -9.36
N LYS A 270 -16.09 26.04 -9.85
CA LYS A 270 -15.14 27.17 -9.95
C LYS A 270 -14.59 27.51 -8.57
N ASP A 271 -13.28 27.75 -8.50
CA ASP A 271 -12.63 28.30 -7.31
C ASP A 271 -12.92 29.81 -7.16
N ALA A 272 -12.37 30.43 -6.11
CA ALA A 272 -12.54 31.86 -5.84
C ALA A 272 -12.00 32.74 -6.98
N GLU A 273 -11.02 32.23 -7.73
CA GLU A 273 -10.42 32.87 -8.90
C GLU A 273 -11.15 32.52 -10.21
N GLY A 274 -12.29 31.84 -10.14
CA GLY A 274 -13.16 31.52 -11.28
C GLY A 274 -12.69 30.35 -12.16
N ARG A 275 -11.71 29.55 -11.71
CA ARG A 275 -11.09 28.46 -12.47
C ARG A 275 -11.77 27.13 -12.18
N PHE A 276 -11.94 26.32 -13.22
CA PHE A 276 -12.28 24.92 -13.11
C PHE A 276 -11.01 24.09 -12.91
N HIS A 277 -11.07 23.06 -12.07
CA HIS A 277 -9.97 22.10 -11.94
C HIS A 277 -10.41 20.74 -12.48
N ILE A 278 -9.83 20.33 -13.60
CA ILE A 278 -9.98 18.98 -14.12
C ILE A 278 -8.85 18.09 -13.59
N ASN A 279 -9.20 16.91 -13.09
CA ASN A 279 -8.26 15.99 -12.48
C ASN A 279 -8.51 14.56 -12.96
N PHE A 280 -7.44 13.79 -13.12
CA PHE A 280 -7.47 12.36 -13.42
C PHE A 280 -6.53 11.61 -12.48
N ALA A 281 -6.94 10.40 -12.11
CA ALA A 281 -6.09 9.44 -11.42
C ALA A 281 -5.75 8.31 -12.40
N LEU A 282 -4.54 8.31 -12.94
CA LEU A 282 -4.07 7.36 -13.94
C LEU A 282 -3.18 6.29 -13.29
N ASN A 283 -2.94 5.18 -13.98
CA ASN A 283 -2.07 4.13 -13.48
C ASN A 283 -0.57 4.45 -13.74
N ARG A 284 0.31 3.52 -13.36
CA ARG A 284 1.77 3.72 -13.40
C ARG A 284 2.38 3.82 -14.79
N SER A 285 1.67 3.45 -15.85
CA SER A 285 2.17 3.60 -17.23
C SER A 285 2.43 5.07 -17.58
N PHE A 286 1.74 6.01 -16.93
CA PHE A 286 1.90 7.47 -17.08
C PHE A 286 3.08 8.06 -16.29
N LYS A 287 3.93 7.22 -15.66
CA LYS A 287 5.10 7.70 -14.88
C LYS A 287 6.05 8.59 -15.68
N PHE A 288 6.01 8.53 -17.01
CA PHE A 288 6.84 9.35 -17.89
C PHE A 288 6.52 10.85 -17.82
N LEU A 289 5.37 11.24 -17.25
CA LEU A 289 4.99 12.65 -17.03
C LEU A 289 5.49 13.22 -15.70
N LEU A 290 6.04 12.38 -14.82
CA LEU A 290 6.52 12.84 -13.51
C LEU A 290 7.77 13.73 -13.59
N PRO A 291 8.80 13.41 -14.41
CA PRO A 291 10.01 14.22 -14.45
C PRO A 291 9.71 15.67 -14.89
N LYS A 292 10.23 16.63 -14.14
CA LYS A 292 10.32 18.03 -14.61
C LYS A 292 11.60 18.16 -15.42
N HIS A 293 11.46 18.36 -16.73
CA HIS A 293 12.59 18.45 -17.64
C HIS A 293 13.08 19.89 -17.73
N TYR A 294 14.34 20.15 -17.37
CA TYR A 294 14.97 21.45 -17.58
C TYR A 294 15.33 21.72 -19.05
N LYS A 295 15.59 20.66 -19.81
CA LYS A 295 15.92 20.66 -21.25
C LYS A 295 15.06 19.62 -21.97
N ILE A 296 14.88 19.78 -23.28
CA ILE A 296 14.08 18.83 -24.06
C ILE A 296 14.78 17.47 -24.01
N PRO A 297 14.07 16.37 -23.65
CA PRO A 297 14.65 15.04 -23.64
C PRO A 297 15.38 14.69 -24.95
N GLN A 298 16.58 14.13 -24.84
CA GLN A 298 17.43 13.85 -26.03
C GLN A 298 16.72 12.97 -27.06
N TRP A 299 15.93 12.00 -26.59
CA TRP A 299 15.19 11.10 -27.46
C TRP A 299 14.10 11.80 -28.30
N ILE A 300 13.61 12.96 -27.86
CA ILE A 300 12.68 13.83 -28.60
C ILE A 300 13.47 14.63 -29.64
N LYS A 301 14.62 15.20 -29.26
CA LYS A 301 15.48 15.99 -30.15
C LYS A 301 16.06 15.20 -31.32
N LYS A 302 16.26 13.89 -31.16
CA LYS A 302 16.78 13.01 -32.23
C LYS A 302 15.90 12.93 -33.47
N GLY A 303 14.61 13.25 -33.38
CA GLY A 303 13.68 13.10 -34.51
C GLY A 303 12.85 14.36 -34.74
N ARG A 304 12.86 14.87 -35.98
CA ARG A 304 12.11 16.09 -36.36
C ARG A 304 10.63 16.00 -35.99
N LYS A 305 9.97 14.87 -36.30
CA LYS A 305 8.55 14.65 -35.98
C LYS A 305 8.28 14.62 -34.48
N LEU A 306 9.17 14.00 -33.69
CA LEU A 306 9.04 13.95 -32.23
C LEU A 306 9.21 15.33 -31.60
N PHE A 307 10.18 16.12 -32.09
CA PHE A 307 10.34 17.51 -31.70
C PHE A 307 9.10 18.35 -32.02
N LEU A 308 8.53 18.24 -33.23
CA LEU A 308 7.33 18.98 -33.60
C LEU A 308 6.12 18.60 -32.74
N GLN A 309 5.98 17.32 -32.37
CA GLN A 309 4.92 16.87 -31.45
C GLN A 309 5.11 17.45 -30.04
N PHE A 310 6.34 17.42 -29.52
CA PHE A 310 6.67 18.08 -28.25
C PHE A 310 6.38 19.58 -28.31
N LEU A 311 6.84 20.26 -29.36
CA LEU A 311 6.64 21.69 -29.56
C LEU A 311 5.15 22.03 -29.66
N ALA A 312 4.35 21.19 -30.32
CA ALA A 312 2.90 21.36 -30.39
C ALA A 312 2.25 21.28 -29.00
N GLY A 313 2.60 20.27 -28.20
CA GLY A 313 2.12 20.18 -26.82
C GLY A 313 2.51 21.37 -25.97
N TYR A 314 3.76 21.83 -26.08
CA TYR A 314 4.24 23.00 -25.33
C TYR A 314 3.60 24.31 -25.84
N THR A 315 3.34 24.42 -27.15
CA THR A 315 2.64 25.56 -27.75
C THR A 315 1.17 25.60 -27.35
N ASP A 316 0.52 24.44 -27.23
CA ASP A 316 -0.86 24.34 -26.77
C ASP A 316 -1.02 24.85 -25.33
N ALA A 317 0.01 24.68 -24.49
CA ALA A 317 0.07 25.24 -23.15
C ALA A 317 0.54 26.72 -23.14
N GLU A 318 1.77 26.98 -23.55
CA GLU A 318 2.49 28.26 -23.33
C GLU A 318 2.54 29.16 -24.58
N GLY A 319 2.12 28.65 -25.74
CA GLY A 319 2.26 29.33 -27.01
C GLY A 319 1.31 30.49 -27.21
N ASN A 320 1.75 31.47 -28.00
CA ASN A 320 0.96 32.56 -28.52
C ASN A 320 1.19 32.68 -30.02
N ILE A 321 0.10 32.59 -30.78
CA ILE A 321 0.08 32.84 -32.21
C ILE A 321 -0.93 33.96 -32.42
N GLY A 322 -0.55 35.01 -33.14
CA GLY A 322 -1.43 36.16 -33.30
C GLY A 322 -0.94 37.16 -34.32
N ILE A 323 -1.83 38.08 -34.70
CA ILE A 323 -1.55 39.16 -35.63
C ILE A 323 -1.45 40.46 -34.85
N TYR A 324 -0.30 41.13 -34.95
CA TYR A 324 0.01 42.36 -34.24
C TYR A 324 0.51 43.40 -35.24
N SER A 325 -0.08 44.60 -35.22
CA SER A 325 0.23 45.67 -36.18
C SER A 325 0.18 45.15 -37.63
N LYS A 326 -0.90 44.43 -37.97
CA LYS A 326 -1.14 43.77 -39.27
C LYS A 326 -0.14 42.65 -39.66
N ARG A 327 0.74 42.21 -38.76
CA ARG A 327 1.75 41.17 -39.01
C ARG A 327 1.60 39.99 -38.04
N ALA A 328 1.49 38.77 -38.59
CA ALA A 328 1.50 37.54 -37.80
C ALA A 328 2.83 37.34 -37.07
N ARG A 329 2.77 36.73 -35.88
CA ARG A 329 3.92 36.38 -35.04
C ARG A 329 3.65 35.08 -34.30
N PHE A 330 4.70 34.29 -34.10
CA PHE A 330 4.72 33.17 -33.16
C PHE A 330 5.59 33.52 -31.98
N ARG A 331 5.12 33.25 -30.75
CA ARG A 331 5.89 33.47 -29.52
C ARG A 331 5.57 32.42 -28.48
N ILE A 332 6.60 31.93 -27.79
CA ILE A 332 6.45 31.17 -26.53
C ILE A 332 7.22 31.95 -25.46
N ARG A 333 6.62 32.12 -24.28
CA ARG A 333 7.29 32.73 -23.12
C ARG A 333 7.10 31.89 -21.89
N SER A 334 8.18 31.63 -21.16
CA SER A 334 8.16 30.79 -19.96
C SER A 334 9.38 31.09 -19.08
N TYR A 335 9.36 30.59 -17.84
CA TYR A 335 10.52 30.52 -16.97
C TYR A 335 11.47 29.35 -17.35
N ASP A 336 11.06 28.46 -18.25
CA ASP A 336 11.83 27.27 -18.66
C ASP A 336 12.98 27.60 -19.62
N TYR A 337 14.01 28.30 -19.13
CA TYR A 337 15.16 28.74 -19.94
C TYR A 337 15.75 27.62 -20.81
N GLY A 338 16.02 26.45 -20.23
CA GLY A 338 16.66 25.35 -20.94
C GLY A 338 15.77 24.73 -22.04
N ILE A 339 14.45 24.74 -21.86
CA ILE A 339 13.49 24.29 -22.89
C ILE A 339 13.46 25.30 -24.03
N LEU A 340 13.31 26.59 -23.72
CA LEU A 340 13.27 27.66 -24.71
C LEU A 340 14.57 27.75 -25.51
N GLN A 341 15.71 27.60 -24.85
CA GLN A 341 17.02 27.55 -25.52
C GLN A 341 17.14 26.34 -26.46
N ASP A 342 16.60 25.18 -26.08
CA ASP A 342 16.57 24.00 -26.95
C ASP A 342 15.63 24.21 -28.15
N ILE A 343 14.46 24.83 -27.96
CA ILE A 343 13.52 25.17 -29.04
C ILE A 343 14.20 26.11 -30.04
N HIS A 344 14.84 27.17 -29.56
CA HIS A 344 15.55 28.14 -30.40
C HIS A 344 16.64 27.48 -31.26
N ARG A 345 17.49 26.65 -30.64
CA ARG A 345 18.54 25.91 -31.37
C ARG A 345 17.96 24.98 -32.42
N GLU A 346 16.86 24.31 -32.10
CA GLU A 346 16.22 23.38 -33.02
C GLU A 346 15.51 24.09 -34.19
N PHE A 347 14.98 25.29 -33.98
CA PHE A 347 14.50 26.15 -35.08
C PHE A 347 15.63 26.50 -36.05
N HIS A 348 16.77 26.95 -35.54
CA HIS A 348 17.94 27.27 -36.39
C HIS A 348 18.45 26.03 -37.14
N ARG A 349 18.50 24.86 -36.48
CA ARG A 349 18.86 23.59 -37.12
C ARG A 349 17.91 23.20 -38.28
N GLN A 350 16.67 23.66 -38.23
CA GLN A 350 15.66 23.44 -39.28
C GLN A 350 15.55 24.62 -40.26
N GLY A 351 16.48 25.58 -40.22
CA GLY A 351 16.48 26.75 -41.13
C GLY A 351 15.32 27.71 -40.88
N ILE A 352 14.87 27.83 -39.62
CA ILE A 352 13.84 28.76 -39.16
C ILE A 352 14.54 29.78 -38.24
N ALA A 353 14.68 31.02 -38.73
CA ALA A 353 15.24 32.09 -37.90
C ALA A 353 14.31 32.39 -36.71
N SER A 354 14.88 32.46 -35.52
CA SER A 354 14.15 32.79 -34.30
C SER A 354 14.96 33.69 -33.39
N ILE A 355 14.28 34.48 -32.55
CA ILE A 355 14.88 35.36 -31.55
C ILE A 355 14.68 34.74 -30.18
N PHE A 356 15.74 34.65 -29.39
CA PHE A 356 15.70 34.25 -27.98
C PHE A 356 16.03 35.46 -27.10
N SER A 357 15.09 35.88 -26.26
CA SER A 357 15.18 37.16 -25.53
C SER A 357 14.77 37.04 -24.07
N LEU A 358 15.37 37.87 -23.23
CA LEU A 358 14.90 38.15 -21.88
C LEU A 358 13.64 39.01 -21.96
N GLU A 359 12.53 38.53 -21.40
CA GLU A 359 11.23 39.25 -21.42
C GLU A 359 11.02 40.05 -20.13
N ALA A 360 11.38 39.49 -18.97
CA ALA A 360 11.28 40.17 -17.68
C ALA A 360 12.28 39.63 -16.66
N LYS A 361 12.73 40.50 -15.75
CA LYS A 361 13.52 40.12 -14.56
C LYS A 361 12.59 39.81 -13.38
N PRO A 362 13.06 39.08 -12.35
CA PRO A 362 12.29 38.90 -11.12
C PRO A 362 11.88 40.26 -10.52
N GLY A 363 10.65 40.35 -10.00
CA GLY A 363 10.09 41.58 -9.45
C GLY A 363 8.74 41.92 -10.06
N VAL A 364 8.29 43.16 -9.86
CA VAL A 364 7.05 43.68 -10.44
C VAL A 364 7.41 44.51 -11.68
N ASP A 365 6.81 44.19 -12.82
CA ASP A 365 7.04 44.95 -14.05
C ASP A 365 6.28 46.28 -14.06
N LYS A 366 6.50 47.10 -15.10
CA LYS A 366 5.83 48.41 -15.27
C LYS A 366 4.30 48.32 -15.37
N ARG A 367 3.75 47.12 -15.56
CA ARG A 367 2.31 46.84 -15.70
C ARG A 367 1.71 46.27 -14.40
N GLY A 368 2.50 46.19 -13.33
CA GLY A 368 2.08 45.61 -12.06
C GLY A 368 2.09 44.07 -12.05
N VAL A 369 2.65 43.42 -13.07
CA VAL A 369 2.73 41.96 -13.14
C VAL A 369 3.91 41.48 -12.32
N ARG A 370 3.65 40.60 -11.34
CA ARG A 370 4.68 39.98 -10.52
C ARG A 370 5.31 38.79 -11.23
N HIS A 371 6.63 38.85 -11.40
CA HIS A 371 7.47 37.78 -11.92
C HIS A 371 8.30 37.16 -10.80
N ASN A 372 8.11 35.86 -10.56
CA ASN A 372 8.81 35.12 -9.51
C ASN A 372 10.24 34.70 -9.92
N GLY A 373 10.63 34.95 -11.16
CA GLY A 373 11.90 34.54 -11.72
C GLY A 373 12.19 35.27 -13.03
N THR A 374 13.28 34.92 -13.67
CA THR A 374 13.65 35.46 -14.98
C THR A 374 12.77 34.83 -16.06
N PHE A 375 12.01 35.66 -16.77
CA PHE A 375 11.06 35.23 -17.80
C PHE A 375 11.69 35.41 -19.19
N TRP A 376 11.66 34.36 -20.00
CA TRP A 376 12.31 34.31 -21.30
C TRP A 376 11.31 34.08 -22.42
N GLY A 377 11.68 34.44 -23.65
CA GLY A 377 10.85 34.31 -24.83
C GLY A 377 11.61 33.76 -26.03
N VAL A 378 10.94 32.92 -26.83
CA VAL A 378 11.36 32.58 -28.20
C VAL A 378 10.30 33.11 -29.16
N SER A 379 10.71 33.82 -30.20
CA SER A 379 9.79 34.32 -31.22
C SER A 379 10.28 34.08 -32.65
N VAL A 380 9.32 33.86 -33.55
CA VAL A 380 9.53 33.79 -35.01
C VAL A 380 8.65 34.86 -35.64
N ASN A 381 9.30 35.83 -36.29
CA ASN A 381 8.65 37.07 -36.73
C ASN A 381 8.85 37.35 -38.23
N THR A 382 9.90 36.78 -38.85
CA THR A 382 10.13 36.87 -40.29
C THR A 382 9.06 36.08 -41.02
N ARG A 383 8.60 36.60 -42.15
CA ARG A 383 7.43 36.09 -42.86
C ARG A 383 7.67 34.67 -43.38
N GLU A 384 8.83 34.45 -43.97
CA GLU A 384 9.28 33.19 -44.58
C GLU A 384 9.44 32.09 -43.53
N ASP A 385 10.11 32.39 -42.42
CA ASP A 385 10.34 31.41 -41.36
C ASP A 385 9.07 31.12 -40.56
N LEU A 386 8.21 32.13 -40.40
CA LEU A 386 6.89 31.91 -39.81
C LEU A 386 6.03 31.01 -40.71
N TYR A 387 6.06 31.20 -42.03
CA TYR A 387 5.39 30.29 -42.97
C TYR A 387 5.89 28.84 -42.82
N LYS A 388 7.21 28.63 -42.78
CA LYS A 388 7.81 27.30 -42.56
C LYS A 388 7.36 26.68 -41.24
N LEU A 389 7.41 27.47 -40.15
CA LEU A 389 7.03 27.01 -38.82
C LEU A 389 5.56 26.63 -38.74
N LEU A 390 4.65 27.50 -39.19
CA LEU A 390 3.21 27.26 -39.07
C LEU A 390 2.77 26.03 -39.88
N ASN A 391 3.32 25.83 -41.08
CA ASN A 391 3.04 24.63 -41.87
C ASN A 391 3.59 23.35 -41.22
N ALA A 392 4.78 23.41 -40.60
CA ALA A 392 5.37 22.26 -39.92
C ALA A 392 4.66 21.92 -38.60
N LEU A 393 4.19 22.93 -37.86
CA LEU A 393 3.60 22.77 -36.53
C LEU A 393 2.08 22.47 -36.58
N GLY A 394 1.37 23.08 -37.54
CA GLY A 394 -0.09 23.03 -37.66
C GLY A 394 -0.73 21.64 -37.53
N PRO A 395 -0.21 20.60 -38.22
CA PRO A 395 -0.77 19.25 -38.15
C PRO A 395 -0.75 18.61 -36.76
N PHE A 396 0.03 19.15 -35.81
CA PHE A 396 0.25 18.54 -34.50
C PHE A 396 -0.43 19.28 -33.34
N LEU A 397 -0.92 20.52 -33.55
CA LEU A 397 -1.67 21.25 -32.53
C LEU A 397 -3.02 20.59 -32.27
N ARG A 398 -3.41 20.49 -31.00
CA ARG A 398 -4.67 19.86 -30.57
C ARG A 398 -5.60 20.83 -29.86
N HIS A 399 -5.07 21.94 -29.31
CA HIS A 399 -5.89 23.00 -28.73
C HIS A 399 -6.62 23.78 -29.82
N GLU A 400 -7.95 23.86 -29.71
CA GLU A 400 -8.79 24.47 -30.74
C GLU A 400 -8.47 25.94 -31.00
N LYS A 401 -8.37 26.75 -29.95
CA LYS A 401 -7.95 28.16 -30.09
C LYS A 401 -6.62 28.30 -30.85
N ARG A 402 -5.61 27.47 -30.54
CA ARG A 402 -4.29 27.56 -31.17
C ARG A 402 -4.33 27.19 -32.65
N ARG A 403 -5.14 26.21 -33.03
CA ARG A 403 -5.40 25.90 -34.44
C ARG A 403 -6.03 27.07 -35.18
N ASN A 404 -7.02 27.72 -34.57
CA ASN A 404 -7.67 28.90 -35.16
C ASN A 404 -6.70 30.08 -35.29
N ASP A 405 -5.93 30.35 -34.23
CA ASP A 405 -4.89 31.37 -34.22
C ASP A 405 -3.83 31.10 -35.32
N LEU A 406 -3.42 29.83 -35.50
CA LEU A 406 -2.49 29.39 -36.53
C LEU A 406 -3.05 29.59 -37.93
N ASN A 407 -4.31 29.21 -38.17
CA ASN A 407 -4.94 29.36 -39.48
C ASN A 407 -5.02 30.83 -39.89
N ALA A 408 -5.43 31.72 -38.97
CA ALA A 408 -5.44 33.16 -39.21
C ALA A 408 -4.03 33.73 -39.49
N ALA A 409 -3.03 33.29 -38.72
CA ALA A 409 -1.65 33.68 -38.93
C ALA A 409 -1.11 33.18 -40.29
N LEU A 410 -1.42 31.95 -40.69
CA LEU A 410 -1.00 31.38 -41.95
C LEU A 410 -1.62 32.12 -43.14
N GLN A 411 -2.90 32.49 -43.06
CA GLN A 411 -3.56 33.35 -44.06
C GLN A 411 -2.85 34.71 -44.16
N ASN A 412 -2.58 35.37 -43.02
CA ASN A 412 -1.88 36.66 -43.01
C ASN A 412 -0.48 36.59 -43.66
N VAL A 413 0.28 35.53 -43.36
CA VAL A 413 1.62 35.32 -43.94
C VAL A 413 1.54 35.04 -45.43
N THR A 414 0.56 34.26 -45.87
CA THR A 414 0.35 33.87 -47.28
C THR A 414 -0.07 35.06 -48.15
N LEU A 415 -0.96 35.92 -47.66
CA LEU A 415 -1.36 37.13 -48.39
C LEU A 415 -0.23 38.13 -48.58
N ARG A 416 0.82 38.06 -47.76
CA ARG A 416 2.01 38.91 -47.84
C ARG A 416 3.19 38.24 -48.55
N LEU A 417 3.00 36.99 -49.01
CA LEU A 417 3.93 36.24 -49.87
C LEU A 417 3.71 36.54 -51.35
N ARG A 418 2.49 36.91 -51.71
CA ARG A 418 2.15 37.56 -52.97
C ARG A 418 2.61 39.01 -52.93
#